data_AF-A0A1T4S4V8-F1
#
_entry.id   AF-A0A1T4S4V8-F1
#
_cell.length_a   1.000
_cell.length_b   1.000
_cell.length_c   1.000
_cell.angle_alpha   90.00
_cell.angle_beta   90.00
_cell.angle_gamma   90.00
#
_symmetry.space_group_name_H-M   'P 1'
#
loop_
_entity.id
_entity.type
_entity.pdbx_description
1 polymer ?
#
loop_
_entity_poly.entity_id
_entity_poly.type
_entity_poly.pdbx_seq_one_letter_code
_entity_poly.pdbx_strand_id
1 'polypeptide(L)'
;MTVHVVSVGVSLKNFFERGYLERRKETTHESTTTRENIPGGSEAKRRWKEDKLGFDKRIYNVDDKLIDAFGLESGITNTRALDFFREITVDVQAKNWHAKEGISAELDTIRIITSQGRTGTSQGIKENDLAFLLSSDTEEGLACAIWTAIALAEGDVERVLYLPEIDDHTRLVRPTQGQVIVLRINGLNAQRGNEFTDAMKELGYLARLLIGNTGQRIDPILEPEERVLFHLSGGYRATIPYLIEVAKWLRSLDCNTQAHILPERAEEALSIPLLRLDPRQVGLELTDFKKGQAPALPEKASLEGYAYEQVGKGAKLTAFGQGMKILFEQHLVSGR
;
A
#
# COMPACT_ATOMS: atom_id res chain seq x y z
N MET A 1 7.00 -9.48 13.57
CA MET A 1 6.06 -8.53 12.93
C MET A 1 5.45 -9.18 11.70
N THR A 2 4.24 -8.78 11.32
CA THR A 2 3.72 -8.97 9.95
C THR A 2 3.66 -7.61 9.26
N VAL A 3 4.17 -7.52 8.04
CA VAL A 3 4.03 -6.35 7.18
C VAL A 3 2.89 -6.56 6.20
N HIS A 4 1.92 -5.66 6.19
CA HIS A 4 0.77 -5.67 5.30
C HIS A 4 1.00 -4.64 4.19
N VAL A 5 0.96 -5.05 2.93
CA VAL A 5 1.03 -4.14 1.77
C VAL A 5 -0.34 -4.13 1.09
N VAL A 6 -0.98 -2.98 1.03
CA VAL A 6 -2.37 -2.84 0.57
C VAL A 6 -2.44 -1.74 -0.48
N SER A 7 -2.99 -2.02 -1.65
CA SER A 7 -3.39 -0.96 -2.56
C SER A 7 -4.72 -0.38 -2.11
N VAL A 8 -4.80 0.94 -1.94
CA VAL A 8 -6.05 1.61 -1.54
C VAL A 8 -6.74 2.21 -2.75
N GLY A 9 -8.00 1.81 -2.93
CA GLY A 9 -8.86 2.37 -3.96
C GLY A 9 -9.75 3.47 -3.39
N VAL A 10 -10.77 3.83 -4.16
CA VAL A 10 -11.81 4.78 -3.72
C VAL A 10 -13.03 4.06 -3.14
N SER A 11 -12.89 2.81 -2.66
CA SER A 11 -14.03 2.02 -2.19
C SER A 11 -14.72 2.66 -0.98
N LEU A 12 -13.93 3.25 -0.08
CA LEU A 12 -14.38 3.98 1.10
C LEU A 12 -15.15 5.28 0.75
N LYS A 13 -14.93 5.86 -0.44
CA LYS A 13 -15.68 7.04 -0.91
C LYS A 13 -17.19 6.77 -0.97
N ASN A 14 -17.60 5.57 -1.37
CA ASN A 14 -19.02 5.21 -1.40
C ASN A 14 -19.66 5.31 -0.01
N PHE A 15 -18.91 4.90 1.01
CA PHE A 15 -19.34 5.05 2.40
C PHE A 15 -19.43 6.53 2.79
N PHE A 16 -18.44 7.36 2.43
CA PHE A 16 -18.49 8.81 2.66
C PHE A 16 -19.69 9.48 1.99
N GLU A 17 -20.05 9.08 0.77
CA GLU A 17 -21.17 9.70 0.05
C GLU A 17 -22.54 9.27 0.57
N ARG A 18 -22.65 8.02 1.04
CA ARG A 18 -23.93 7.42 1.44
C ARG A 18 -24.20 7.54 2.93
N GLY A 19 -23.19 7.29 3.76
CA GLY A 19 -23.23 7.27 5.23
C GLY A 19 -23.81 5.96 5.83
N TYR A 20 -24.08 4.94 5.01
CA TYR A 20 -24.65 3.66 5.41
C TYR A 20 -24.21 2.55 4.44
N LEU A 21 -24.40 1.28 4.84
CA LEU A 21 -24.16 0.12 3.99
C LEU A 21 -25.45 -0.45 3.41
N GLU A 22 -25.36 -0.97 2.19
CA GLU A 22 -26.43 -1.73 1.55
C GLU A 22 -26.15 -3.22 1.71
N ARG A 23 -26.93 -3.92 2.55
CA ARG A 23 -26.87 -5.38 2.64
C ARG A 23 -28.03 -5.99 1.87
N ARG A 24 -27.73 -6.90 0.94
CA ARG A 24 -28.75 -7.78 0.34
C ARG A 24 -29.06 -8.90 1.34
N LYS A 25 -30.32 -9.02 1.77
CA LYS A 25 -30.78 -10.25 2.43
C LYS A 25 -31.02 -11.29 1.34
N GLU A 26 -30.31 -12.41 1.38
CA GLU A 26 -30.67 -13.60 0.62
C GLU A 26 -31.88 -14.24 1.30
N THR A 27 -33.07 -13.69 1.05
CA THR A 27 -34.33 -14.38 1.31
C THR A 27 -34.91 -14.80 -0.03
N THR A 28 -35.01 -16.11 -0.21
CA THR A 28 -35.74 -16.79 -1.29
C THR A 28 -36.94 -15.96 -1.75
N HIS A 29 -36.85 -15.51 -3.00
CA HIS A 29 -37.87 -14.91 -3.86
C HIS A 29 -38.26 -13.42 -3.77
N GLU A 30 -37.80 -12.61 -2.81
CA GLU A 30 -37.89 -11.13 -2.95
C GLU A 30 -36.65 -10.43 -2.35
N SER A 31 -35.84 -9.83 -3.22
CA SER A 31 -34.64 -9.06 -2.87
C SER A 31 -35.03 -7.74 -2.18
N THR A 32 -35.23 -7.74 -0.87
CA THR A 32 -35.30 -6.49 -0.09
C THR A 32 -33.91 -6.09 0.41
N THR A 33 -33.34 -5.01 -0.14
CA THR A 33 -32.08 -4.43 0.36
C THR A 33 -32.35 -3.74 1.70
N THR A 34 -31.67 -4.15 2.77
CA THR A 34 -31.72 -3.46 4.07
C THR A 34 -30.52 -2.53 4.24
N ARG A 35 -30.75 -1.32 4.76
CA ARG A 35 -29.69 -0.34 5.06
C ARG A 35 -29.24 -0.50 6.52
N GLU A 36 -27.95 -0.69 6.74
CA GLU A 36 -27.36 -0.67 8.08
C GLU A 36 -26.68 0.70 8.31
N ASN A 37 -27.06 1.38 9.38
CA ASN A 37 -26.36 2.58 9.82
C ASN A 37 -25.03 2.19 10.46
N ILE A 38 -23.94 2.79 9.97
CA ILE A 38 -22.61 2.59 10.53
C ILE A 38 -22.33 3.69 11.55
N PRO A 39 -21.69 3.37 12.69
CA PRO A 39 -21.27 4.36 13.66
C PRO A 39 -20.51 5.52 12.98
N GLY A 40 -21.00 6.75 13.20
CA GLY A 40 -20.44 7.96 12.60
C GLY A 40 -20.65 8.13 11.09
N GLY A 41 -21.38 7.24 10.39
CA GLY A 41 -21.58 7.32 8.94
C GLY A 41 -22.32 8.57 8.45
N SER A 42 -23.34 9.03 9.19
CA SER A 42 -24.02 10.30 8.89
C SER A 42 -23.08 11.50 9.00
N GLU A 43 -22.16 11.45 9.97
CA GLU A 43 -21.20 12.52 10.23
C GLU A 43 -20.07 12.51 9.19
N ALA A 44 -19.56 11.32 8.85
CA ALA A 44 -18.62 11.14 7.75
C ALA A 44 -19.17 11.72 6.44
N LYS A 45 -20.45 11.49 6.15
CA LYS A 45 -21.14 12.06 4.98
C LYS A 45 -21.30 13.57 5.04
N ARG A 46 -21.62 14.12 6.20
CA ARG A 46 -21.72 15.56 6.40
C ARG A 46 -20.37 16.22 6.12
N ARG A 47 -19.32 15.78 6.79
CA ARG A 47 -17.95 16.27 6.61
C ARG A 47 -17.44 16.07 5.17
N TRP A 48 -17.73 14.94 4.53
CA TRP A 48 -17.36 14.70 3.13
C TRP A 48 -17.93 15.75 2.18
N LYS A 49 -19.15 16.25 2.45
CA LYS A 49 -19.78 17.30 1.65
C LYS A 49 -19.24 18.70 1.97
N GLU A 50 -18.90 18.95 3.24
CA GLU A 50 -18.44 20.26 3.70
C GLU A 50 -17.00 20.54 3.29
N ASP A 51 -16.09 19.60 3.54
CA ASP A 51 -14.65 19.83 3.43
C ASP A 51 -13.86 18.58 2.99
N LYS A 52 -14.56 17.58 2.46
CA LYS A 52 -13.99 16.29 2.05
C LYS A 52 -13.24 15.59 3.19
N LEU A 53 -13.72 15.72 4.43
CA LEU A 53 -13.04 15.23 5.63
C LEU A 53 -11.62 15.81 5.79
N GLY A 54 -11.47 17.10 5.47
CA GLY A 54 -10.20 17.81 5.52
C GLY A 54 -9.33 17.74 4.27
N PHE A 55 -9.85 17.19 3.17
CA PHE A 55 -9.12 17.00 1.90
C PHE A 55 -9.54 17.95 0.78
N ASP A 56 -10.49 18.87 1.01
CA ASP A 56 -10.91 19.79 -0.05
C ASP A 56 -9.79 20.80 -0.36
N LYS A 57 -9.14 20.66 -1.51
CA LYS A 57 -8.04 21.54 -1.95
C LYS A 57 -8.44 23.01 -2.13
N ARG A 58 -9.75 23.32 -2.17
CA ARG A 58 -10.25 24.71 -2.21
C ARG A 58 -10.18 25.37 -0.83
N ILE A 59 -10.14 24.57 0.23
CA ILE A 59 -10.14 25.02 1.63
C ILE A 59 -8.75 24.87 2.26
N TYR A 60 -8.03 23.78 1.93
CA TYR A 60 -6.76 23.45 2.56
C TYR A 60 -5.64 23.26 1.54
N ASN A 61 -4.40 23.58 1.94
CA ASN A 61 -3.24 22.96 1.32
C ASN A 61 -3.10 21.53 1.87
N VAL A 62 -3.66 20.56 1.17
CA VAL A 62 -3.76 19.16 1.62
C VAL A 62 -2.39 18.55 1.88
N ASP A 63 -1.40 18.79 1.00
CA ASP A 63 -0.08 18.20 1.13
C ASP A 63 0.65 18.71 2.39
N ASP A 64 0.69 20.03 2.59
CA ASP A 64 1.28 20.63 3.79
C ASP A 64 0.57 20.14 5.06
N LYS A 65 -0.76 20.05 5.03
CA LYS A 65 -1.56 19.59 6.17
C LYS A 65 -1.29 18.13 6.52
N LEU A 66 -1.14 17.25 5.52
CA LEU A 66 -0.81 15.85 5.74
C LEU A 66 0.64 15.69 6.23
N ILE A 67 1.58 16.48 5.72
CA ILE A 67 2.96 16.49 6.20
C ILE A 67 3.01 16.99 7.65
N ASP A 68 2.29 18.07 7.98
CA ASP A 68 2.22 18.62 9.35
C ASP A 68 1.55 17.65 10.34
N ALA A 69 0.54 16.88 9.91
CA ALA A 69 -0.13 15.90 10.76
C ALA A 69 0.67 14.58 10.89
N PHE A 70 1.15 14.04 9.77
CA PHE A 70 1.58 12.64 9.66
C PHE A 70 2.97 12.46 9.04
N GLY A 71 3.73 13.52 8.76
CA GLY A 71 5.07 13.40 8.19
C GLY A 71 6.09 12.73 9.11
N LEU A 72 7.27 12.38 8.58
CA LEU A 72 8.33 11.72 9.35
C LEU A 72 8.78 12.47 10.61
N GLU A 73 8.65 13.80 10.61
CA GLU A 73 9.03 14.67 11.72
C GLU A 73 7.86 15.00 12.66
N SER A 74 6.63 14.59 12.34
CA SER A 74 5.44 15.02 13.10
C SER A 74 5.35 14.40 14.51
N GLY A 75 6.04 13.28 14.77
CA GLY A 75 6.10 12.63 16.08
C GLY A 75 6.83 13.41 17.18
N ILE A 76 7.41 14.59 16.87
CA ILE A 76 8.17 15.41 17.81
C ILE A 76 7.27 16.44 18.53
N THR A 77 6.15 16.86 17.94
CA THR A 77 5.25 17.87 18.51
C THR A 77 3.80 17.67 18.08
N ASN A 78 2.84 17.79 19.01
CA ASN A 78 1.41 17.82 18.65
C ASN A 78 1.13 19.06 17.79
N THR A 79 0.69 18.85 16.54
CA THR A 79 0.41 19.92 15.57
C THR A 79 -1.08 20.21 15.49
N ARG A 80 -1.45 21.42 15.04
CA ARG A 80 -2.86 21.76 14.80
C ARG A 80 -3.50 20.86 13.74
N ALA A 81 -2.72 20.39 12.76
CA ALA A 81 -3.21 19.47 11.76
C ALA A 81 -3.50 18.08 12.36
N LEU A 82 -2.65 17.58 13.27
CA LEU A 82 -2.91 16.33 13.97
C LEU A 82 -4.16 16.42 14.87
N ASP A 83 -4.29 17.52 15.63
CA ASP A 83 -5.48 17.78 16.45
C ASP A 83 -6.77 17.83 15.61
N PHE A 84 -6.71 18.42 14.41
CA PHE A 84 -7.84 18.43 13.47
C PHE A 84 -8.27 17.01 13.08
N PHE A 85 -7.33 16.13 12.72
CA PHE A 85 -7.67 14.74 12.39
C PHE A 85 -8.15 13.95 13.60
N ARG A 86 -7.62 14.24 14.79
CA ARG A 86 -8.07 13.64 16.07
C ARG A 86 -9.53 13.99 16.35
N GLU A 87 -9.92 15.26 16.18
CA GLU A 87 -11.31 15.72 16.35
C GLU A 87 -12.25 15.00 15.38
N ILE A 88 -11.97 15.03 14.08
CA ILE A 88 -12.85 14.39 13.08
C ILE A 88 -12.93 12.88 13.34
N THR A 89 -11.83 12.24 13.75
CA THR A 89 -11.81 10.80 14.07
C THR A 89 -12.82 10.43 15.15
N VAL A 90 -12.99 11.28 16.16
CA VAL A 90 -14.00 11.11 17.21
C VAL A 90 -15.41 11.32 16.63
N ASP A 91 -15.62 12.39 15.89
CA ASP A 91 -16.93 12.75 15.29
C ASP A 91 -17.45 11.62 14.38
N VAL A 92 -16.61 11.13 13.47
CA VAL A 92 -16.96 10.10 12.48
C VAL A 92 -16.79 8.68 13.02
N GLN A 93 -16.33 8.56 14.26
CA GLN A 93 -16.12 7.28 14.97
C GLN A 93 -15.27 6.28 14.18
N ALA A 94 -14.19 6.75 13.52
CA ALA A 94 -13.39 5.92 12.61
C ALA A 94 -12.79 4.67 13.29
N LYS A 95 -12.58 4.73 14.61
CA LYS A 95 -12.15 3.58 15.42
C LYS A 95 -13.03 2.33 15.27
N ASN A 96 -14.30 2.49 14.89
CA ASN A 96 -15.26 1.39 14.78
C ASN A 96 -15.35 0.80 13.37
N TRP A 97 -14.67 1.40 12.38
CA TRP A 97 -14.89 1.02 10.97
C TRP A 97 -14.24 -0.32 10.60
N HIS A 98 -13.03 -0.62 11.11
CA HIS A 98 -12.35 -1.88 10.79
C HIS A 98 -13.15 -3.12 11.23
N ALA A 99 -13.98 -3.00 12.27
CA ALA A 99 -14.82 -4.07 12.79
C ALA A 99 -16.10 -4.31 11.96
N LYS A 100 -16.39 -3.49 10.95
CA LYS A 100 -17.61 -3.55 10.15
C LYS A 100 -17.32 -4.02 8.73
N GLU A 101 -18.03 -5.05 8.33
CA GLU A 101 -18.00 -5.59 6.97
C GLU A 101 -18.63 -4.64 5.97
N GLY A 102 -18.03 -4.50 4.78
CA GLY A 102 -18.60 -3.79 3.63
C GLY A 102 -18.32 -2.29 3.60
N ILE A 103 -17.56 -1.75 4.56
CA ILE A 103 -17.16 -0.33 4.54
C ILE A 103 -16.18 -0.05 3.41
N SER A 104 -15.17 -0.90 3.25
CA SER A 104 -14.18 -0.81 2.18
C SER A 104 -13.56 -2.20 1.93
N ALA A 105 -13.16 -2.46 0.69
CA ALA A 105 -12.56 -3.74 0.31
C ALA A 105 -11.24 -4.00 1.06
N GLU A 106 -10.49 -2.94 1.36
CA GLU A 106 -9.22 -2.95 2.08
C GLU A 106 -9.42 -3.36 3.54
N LEU A 107 -10.39 -2.75 4.24
CA LEU A 107 -10.72 -3.10 5.62
C LEU A 107 -11.24 -4.54 5.73
N ASP A 108 -12.09 -4.96 4.79
CA ASP A 108 -12.63 -6.32 4.75
C ASP A 108 -11.52 -7.37 4.52
N THR A 109 -10.61 -7.10 3.59
CA THR A 109 -9.51 -8.02 3.27
C THR A 109 -8.56 -8.20 4.45
N ILE A 110 -8.16 -7.10 5.09
CA ILE A 110 -7.30 -7.18 6.29
C ILE A 110 -8.03 -7.93 7.39
N ARG A 111 -9.29 -7.60 7.68
CA ARG A 111 -10.08 -8.27 8.73
C ARG A 111 -10.12 -9.78 8.52
N ILE A 112 -10.43 -10.25 7.31
CA ILE A 112 -10.53 -11.69 7.03
C ILE A 112 -9.15 -12.35 7.17
N ILE A 113 -8.11 -11.80 6.56
CA ILE A 113 -6.77 -12.40 6.57
C ILE A 113 -6.16 -12.42 7.98
N THR A 114 -6.41 -11.40 8.81
CA THR A 114 -5.90 -11.35 10.19
C THR A 114 -6.71 -12.19 11.18
N SER A 115 -7.97 -12.48 10.86
CA SER A 115 -8.87 -13.30 11.69
C SER A 115 -8.85 -14.79 11.37
N GLN A 116 -8.36 -15.20 10.19
CA GLN A 116 -8.12 -16.60 9.84
C GLN A 116 -7.27 -17.29 10.92
N GLY A 117 -7.91 -18.12 11.75
CA GLY A 117 -7.29 -18.88 12.83
C GLY A 117 -7.60 -18.42 14.26
N ARG A 118 -8.42 -17.38 14.49
CA ARG A 118 -8.83 -16.96 15.85
C ARG A 118 -10.32 -16.66 15.96
N THR A 119 -11.00 -17.38 16.86
CA THR A 119 -12.32 -17.03 17.38
C THR A 119 -12.19 -15.85 18.34
N GLY A 120 -11.97 -14.65 17.81
CA GLY A 120 -11.78 -13.44 18.60
C GLY A 120 -12.04 -12.20 17.77
N THR A 121 -12.62 -11.19 18.41
CA THR A 121 -12.99 -9.88 17.86
C THR A 121 -11.99 -9.35 16.83
N SER A 122 -12.50 -8.94 15.66
CA SER A 122 -11.74 -8.22 14.62
C SER A 122 -10.98 -7.06 15.24
N GLN A 123 -9.66 -7.09 15.19
CA GLN A 123 -8.77 -6.00 15.60
C GLN A 123 -8.18 -5.35 14.35
N GLY A 124 -7.79 -4.08 14.45
CA GLY A 124 -7.06 -3.38 13.41
C GLY A 124 -5.66 -3.97 13.17
N ILE A 125 -4.72 -3.14 12.73
CA ILE A 125 -3.31 -3.54 12.68
C ILE A 125 -2.82 -3.72 14.12
N LYS A 126 -2.23 -4.88 14.41
CA LYS A 126 -1.74 -5.21 15.77
C LYS A 126 -0.58 -4.29 16.15
N GLU A 127 -0.34 -4.14 17.45
CA GLU A 127 0.77 -3.34 17.99
C GLU A 127 2.16 -3.76 17.49
N ASN A 128 2.32 -5.01 17.03
CA ASN A 128 3.58 -5.52 16.50
C ASN A 128 3.56 -5.73 14.99
N ASP A 129 2.54 -5.23 14.28
CA ASP A 129 2.39 -5.32 12.83
C ASP A 129 2.59 -3.93 12.17
N LEU A 130 2.94 -3.92 10.89
CA LEU A 130 3.13 -2.69 10.10
C LEU A 130 2.25 -2.78 8.86
N ALA A 131 1.60 -1.69 8.48
CA ALA A 131 0.85 -1.63 7.22
C ALA A 131 1.37 -0.51 6.31
N PHE A 132 1.59 -0.83 5.04
CA PHE A 132 1.79 0.13 3.95
C PHE A 132 0.51 0.20 3.11
N LEU A 133 -0.12 1.37 3.11
CA LEU A 133 -1.26 1.69 2.27
C LEU A 133 -0.79 2.51 1.07
N LEU A 134 -0.86 1.93 -0.12
CA LEU A 134 -0.44 2.57 -1.36
C LEU A 134 -1.61 3.39 -1.91
N SER A 135 -1.45 4.71 -1.90
CA SER A 135 -2.44 5.66 -2.36
C SER A 135 -2.08 6.21 -3.74
N SER A 136 -3.08 6.52 -4.55
CA SER A 136 -2.90 7.45 -5.67
C SER A 136 -2.70 8.88 -5.19
N ASP A 137 -2.22 9.72 -6.09
CA ASP A 137 -2.02 11.17 -5.94
C ASP A 137 -3.30 12.01 -6.21
N THR A 138 -4.45 11.36 -6.36
CA THR A 138 -5.77 12.01 -6.38
C THR A 138 -6.21 12.44 -4.98
N GLU A 139 -7.01 13.50 -4.90
CA GLU A 139 -7.62 13.96 -3.64
C GLU A 139 -8.45 12.85 -2.97
N GLU A 140 -9.28 12.16 -3.76
CA GLU A 140 -10.15 11.09 -3.25
C GLU A 140 -9.37 9.85 -2.82
N GLY A 141 -8.30 9.50 -3.54
CA GLY A 141 -7.42 8.39 -3.19
C GLY A 141 -6.71 8.63 -1.87
N LEU A 142 -6.11 9.83 -1.70
CA LEU A 142 -5.46 10.23 -0.45
C LEU A 142 -6.44 10.26 0.73
N ALA A 143 -7.64 10.82 0.53
CA ALA A 143 -8.68 10.81 1.55
C ALA A 143 -9.04 9.39 1.97
N CYS A 144 -9.28 8.49 1.01
CA CYS A 144 -9.58 7.09 1.30
C CYS A 144 -8.41 6.42 2.04
N ALA A 145 -7.16 6.61 1.60
CA ALA A 145 -5.99 6.00 2.21
C ALA A 145 -5.76 6.46 3.66
N ILE A 146 -5.82 7.76 3.94
CA ILE A 146 -5.64 8.29 5.30
C ILE A 146 -6.76 7.82 6.22
N TRP A 147 -8.02 7.86 5.78
CA TRP A 147 -9.13 7.41 6.61
C TRP A 147 -9.17 5.89 6.80
N THR A 148 -8.71 5.10 5.80
CA THR A 148 -8.43 3.67 6.00
C THR A 148 -7.30 3.47 7.01
N ALA A 149 -6.23 4.26 6.96
CA ALA A 149 -5.13 4.17 7.92
C ALA A 149 -5.58 4.44 9.35
N ILE A 150 -6.33 5.53 9.56
CA ILE A 150 -6.91 5.88 10.86
C ILE A 150 -7.83 4.76 11.37
N ALA A 151 -8.69 4.21 10.50
CA ALA A 151 -9.58 3.11 10.89
C ALA A 151 -8.81 1.84 11.29
N LEU A 152 -7.74 1.50 10.56
CA LEU A 152 -6.85 0.37 10.84
C LEU A 152 -5.98 0.58 12.08
N ALA A 153 -5.65 1.82 12.40
CA ALA A 153 -5.03 2.24 13.65
C ALA A 153 -6.03 2.36 14.81
N GLU A 154 -7.27 1.90 14.63
CA GLU A 154 -8.34 1.94 15.64
C GLU A 154 -8.66 3.37 16.13
N GLY A 155 -8.52 4.35 15.24
CA GLY A 155 -8.72 5.78 15.50
C GLY A 155 -7.54 6.47 16.15
N ASP A 156 -6.43 5.78 16.41
CA ASP A 156 -5.21 6.39 16.90
C ASP A 156 -4.44 7.03 15.74
N VAL A 157 -4.60 8.36 15.63
CA VAL A 157 -3.96 9.16 14.59
C VAL A 157 -2.42 9.23 14.72
N GLU A 158 -1.86 8.95 15.91
CA GLU A 158 -0.40 8.99 16.14
C GLU A 158 0.31 7.77 15.57
N ARG A 159 -0.43 6.70 15.30
CA ARG A 159 0.06 5.50 14.62
C ARG A 159 0.06 5.64 13.09
N VAL A 160 -0.44 6.75 12.54
CA VAL A 160 -0.48 7.01 11.09
C VAL A 160 0.72 7.84 10.67
N LEU A 161 1.41 7.38 9.62
CA LEU A 161 2.50 8.10 8.97
C LEU A 161 2.16 8.33 7.50
N TYR A 162 2.47 9.49 6.95
CA TYR A 162 2.29 9.85 5.56
C TYR A 162 3.65 10.09 4.89
N LEU A 163 3.87 9.38 3.79
CA LEU A 163 5.02 9.52 2.91
C LEU A 163 4.54 10.09 1.56
N PRO A 164 4.80 11.38 1.27
CA PRO A 164 4.36 12.00 0.03
C PRO A 164 5.12 11.50 -1.21
N GLU A 165 6.30 10.93 -1.00
CA GLU A 165 7.16 10.34 -2.02
C GLU A 165 8.11 9.29 -1.41
N ILE A 166 8.69 8.45 -2.28
CA ILE A 166 9.72 7.48 -1.92
C ILE A 166 10.80 7.44 -3.00
N ASP A 167 12.05 7.49 -2.55
CA ASP A 167 13.24 7.54 -3.41
C ASP A 167 14.43 6.77 -2.80
N ASP A 168 15.62 6.93 -3.41
CA ASP A 168 16.85 6.30 -2.94
C ASP A 168 17.39 6.89 -1.62
N HIS A 169 16.93 8.08 -1.22
CA HIS A 169 17.30 8.75 0.03
C HIS A 169 16.32 8.50 1.17
N THR A 170 15.13 8.01 0.88
CA THR A 170 14.11 7.69 1.88
C THR A 170 14.65 6.64 2.85
N ARG A 171 14.43 6.89 4.15
CA ARG A 171 14.79 5.98 5.24
C ARG A 171 13.59 5.86 6.18
N LEU A 172 13.35 4.65 6.67
CA LEU A 172 12.36 4.41 7.70
C LEU A 172 13.03 3.67 8.85
N VAL A 173 12.69 4.10 10.06
CA VAL A 173 13.07 3.37 11.26
C VAL A 173 12.00 2.31 11.49
N ARG A 174 12.43 1.10 11.86
CA ARG A 174 11.53 0.02 12.25
C ARG A 174 10.60 0.53 13.37
N PRO A 175 9.27 0.46 13.20
CA PRO A 175 8.35 1.00 14.18
C PRO A 175 8.36 0.17 15.47
N THR A 176 8.18 0.83 16.60
CA THR A 176 8.11 0.19 17.94
C THR A 176 6.68 -0.19 18.33
N GLN A 177 5.68 0.29 17.59
CA GLN A 177 4.26 0.02 17.77
C GLN A 177 3.58 -0.12 16.41
N GLY A 178 2.31 -0.53 16.40
CA GLY A 178 1.63 -0.94 15.18
C GLY A 178 1.38 0.24 14.23
N GLN A 179 2.30 0.55 13.33
CA GLN A 179 2.23 1.75 12.50
C GLN A 179 1.49 1.47 11.18
N VAL A 180 0.73 2.45 10.71
CA VAL A 180 0.09 2.43 9.38
C VAL A 180 0.65 3.58 8.55
N ILE A 181 1.46 3.22 7.56
CA ILE A 181 2.14 4.15 6.66
C ILE A 181 1.30 4.29 5.38
N VAL A 182 0.85 5.49 5.09
CA VAL A 182 0.26 5.86 3.80
C VAL A 182 1.36 6.36 2.88
N LEU A 183 1.66 5.60 1.84
CA LEU A 183 2.61 5.96 0.80
C LEU A 183 1.86 6.44 -0.44
N ARG A 184 2.05 7.71 -0.81
CA ARG A 184 1.55 8.26 -2.07
C ARG A 184 2.46 7.82 -3.20
N ILE A 185 1.88 7.14 -4.20
CA ILE A 185 2.57 6.80 -5.44
C ILE A 185 2.23 7.86 -6.48
N ASN A 186 3.21 8.70 -6.83
CA ASN A 186 2.99 9.82 -7.73
C ASN A 186 2.86 9.34 -9.18
N GLY A 187 1.89 9.87 -9.93
CA GLY A 187 1.62 9.44 -11.30
C GLY A 187 0.61 8.29 -11.42
N LEU A 188 -0.05 7.89 -10.32
CA LEU A 188 -1.17 6.96 -10.39
C LEU A 188 -2.44 7.57 -11.00
N ASN A 189 -2.62 8.89 -10.90
CA ASN A 189 -3.61 9.66 -11.65
C ASN A 189 -3.17 9.93 -13.11
N ALA A 190 -2.58 8.92 -13.74
CA ALA A 190 -2.04 9.01 -15.08
C ALA A 190 -3.12 9.35 -16.12
N GLN A 191 -2.81 10.31 -16.99
CA GLN A 191 -3.58 10.56 -18.21
C GLN A 191 -3.04 9.74 -19.40
N ARG A 192 -1.82 9.19 -19.26
CA ARG A 192 -1.14 8.39 -20.28
C ARG A 192 -0.53 7.12 -19.68
N GLY A 193 -0.52 6.04 -20.45
CA GLY A 193 -0.04 4.74 -19.96
C GLY A 193 1.42 4.74 -19.47
N ASN A 194 2.29 5.56 -20.05
CA ASN A 194 3.69 5.67 -19.63
C ASN A 194 3.85 6.30 -18.25
N GLU A 195 3.02 7.28 -17.89
CA GLU A 195 3.05 7.93 -16.56
C GLU A 195 2.77 6.90 -15.46
N PHE A 196 1.75 6.06 -15.68
CA PHE A 196 1.40 4.99 -14.76
C PHE A 196 2.53 3.97 -14.63
N THR A 197 3.10 3.52 -15.76
CA THR A 197 4.22 2.57 -15.74
C THR A 197 5.42 3.15 -15.01
N ASP A 198 5.80 4.41 -15.27
CA ASP A 198 6.94 5.06 -14.64
C ASP A 198 6.76 5.22 -13.12
N ALA A 199 5.52 5.45 -12.64
CA ALA A 199 5.20 5.51 -11.21
C ALA A 199 5.53 4.19 -10.48
N MET A 200 5.43 3.05 -11.17
CA MET A 200 5.62 1.73 -10.57
C MET A 200 7.07 1.44 -10.16
N LYS A 201 8.04 2.26 -10.61
CA LYS A 201 9.42 2.20 -10.11
C LYS A 201 9.48 2.39 -8.59
N GLU A 202 8.55 3.17 -8.02
CA GLU A 202 8.49 3.49 -6.59
C GLU A 202 8.28 2.25 -5.72
N LEU A 203 7.64 1.21 -6.28
CA LEU A 203 7.46 -0.06 -5.58
C LEU A 203 8.79 -0.80 -5.36
N GLY A 204 9.81 -0.55 -6.20
CA GLY A 204 11.17 -1.04 -5.97
C GLY A 204 11.81 -0.40 -4.75
N TYR A 205 11.60 0.91 -4.55
CA TYR A 205 12.08 1.58 -3.33
C TYR A 205 11.35 1.10 -2.08
N LEU A 206 10.04 0.82 -2.16
CA LEU A 206 9.30 0.20 -1.06
C LEU A 206 9.91 -1.16 -0.69
N ALA A 207 10.11 -2.04 -1.68
CA ALA A 207 10.72 -3.34 -1.45
C ALA A 207 12.12 -3.21 -0.81
N ARG A 208 12.91 -2.22 -1.24
CA ARG A 208 14.23 -1.92 -0.65
C ARG A 208 14.13 -1.46 0.80
N LEU A 209 13.14 -0.63 1.17
CA LEU A 209 12.94 -0.26 2.58
C LEU A 209 12.65 -1.49 3.44
N LEU A 210 11.90 -2.46 2.90
CA LEU A 210 11.59 -3.68 3.62
C LEU A 210 12.82 -4.53 3.90
N ILE A 211 13.66 -4.78 2.90
CA ILE A 211 14.82 -5.70 3.02
C ILE A 211 16.15 -5.02 3.32
N GLY A 212 16.17 -3.68 3.35
CA GLY A 212 17.36 -2.88 3.55
C GLY A 212 18.28 -2.83 2.33
N ASN A 213 19.37 -2.07 2.49
CA ASN A 213 20.47 -2.01 1.55
C ASN A 213 21.79 -1.65 2.24
N THR A 214 22.66 -2.65 2.41
CA THR A 214 23.94 -2.49 3.13
C THR A 214 24.88 -1.54 2.40
N GLY A 215 24.87 -1.54 1.05
CA GLY A 215 25.68 -0.62 0.24
C GLY A 215 25.27 0.85 0.43
N GLN A 216 24.00 1.11 0.74
CA GLN A 216 23.44 2.44 0.95
C GLN A 216 23.17 2.78 2.43
N ARG A 217 23.64 1.93 3.36
CA ARG A 217 23.43 2.03 4.82
C ARG A 217 21.95 2.22 5.17
N ILE A 218 21.11 1.36 4.61
CA ILE A 218 19.67 1.31 4.88
C ILE A 218 19.43 0.05 5.69
N ASP A 219 19.05 0.24 6.94
CA ASP A 219 18.68 -0.88 7.79
C ASP A 219 17.37 -1.50 7.31
N PRO A 220 17.25 -2.83 7.30
CA PRO A 220 16.02 -3.49 6.92
C PRO A 220 14.91 -3.21 7.93
N ILE A 221 13.70 -2.95 7.45
CA ILE A 221 12.52 -2.95 8.30
C ILE A 221 12.18 -4.38 8.72
N LEU A 222 12.36 -5.37 7.83
CA LEU A 222 12.04 -6.77 8.08
C LEU A 222 13.20 -7.54 8.73
N GLU A 223 12.87 -8.35 9.72
CA GLU A 223 13.73 -9.44 10.17
C GLU A 223 13.47 -10.73 9.37
N PRO A 224 14.42 -11.68 9.30
CA PRO A 224 14.32 -12.85 8.40
C PRO A 224 13.06 -13.72 8.57
N GLU A 225 12.53 -13.84 9.79
CA GLU A 225 11.36 -14.70 10.08
C GLU A 225 10.00 -13.98 9.89
N GLU A 226 10.04 -12.70 9.54
CA GLU A 226 8.86 -11.86 9.48
C GLU A 226 8.12 -11.99 8.15
N ARG A 227 6.80 -11.89 8.22
CA ARG A 227 5.92 -12.14 7.08
C ARG A 227 5.61 -10.84 6.36
N VAL A 228 5.53 -10.93 5.03
CA VAL A 228 5.01 -9.86 4.17
C VAL A 228 3.74 -10.37 3.47
N LEU A 229 2.63 -9.70 3.70
CA LEU A 229 1.32 -10.04 3.14
C LEU A 229 0.86 -8.94 2.18
N PHE A 230 0.76 -9.26 0.89
CA PHE A 230 0.16 -8.39 -0.10
C PHE A 230 -1.36 -8.63 -0.17
N HIS A 231 -2.14 -7.58 0.03
CA HIS A 231 -3.61 -7.59 0.02
C HIS A 231 -4.10 -7.00 -1.30
N LEU A 232 -4.57 -7.86 -2.21
CA LEU A 232 -4.80 -7.52 -3.63
C LEU A 232 -6.30 -7.45 -4.02
N SER A 233 -7.21 -7.47 -3.05
CA SER A 233 -8.66 -7.42 -3.30
C SER A 233 -9.19 -6.00 -3.54
N GLY A 234 -8.58 -5.02 -2.90
CA GLY A 234 -8.91 -3.60 -3.02
C GLY A 234 -7.98 -2.87 -3.99
N GLY A 235 -8.04 -1.54 -3.97
CA GLY A 235 -7.04 -0.75 -4.70
C GLY A 235 -7.37 -0.39 -6.14
N TYR A 236 -6.42 0.32 -6.74
CA TYR A 236 -6.45 0.59 -8.17
C TYR A 236 -6.01 -0.67 -8.92
N ARG A 237 -6.96 -1.37 -9.55
CA ARG A 237 -6.77 -2.70 -10.18
C ARG A 237 -5.56 -2.78 -11.13
N ALA A 238 -5.22 -1.67 -11.79
CA ALA A 238 -4.06 -1.59 -12.68
C ALA A 238 -2.72 -1.84 -11.95
N THR A 239 -2.65 -1.64 -10.63
CA THR A 239 -1.44 -1.86 -9.82
C THR A 239 -1.24 -3.31 -9.40
N ILE A 240 -2.29 -4.16 -9.46
CA ILE A 240 -2.23 -5.56 -8.99
C ILE A 240 -1.11 -6.35 -9.67
N PRO A 241 -0.93 -6.32 -11.01
CA PRO A 241 0.19 -7.01 -11.65
C PRO A 241 1.54 -6.58 -11.07
N TYR A 242 1.72 -5.29 -10.79
CA TYR A 242 2.97 -4.75 -10.27
C TYR A 242 3.24 -5.19 -8.83
N LEU A 243 2.21 -5.24 -7.99
CA LEU A 243 2.31 -5.72 -6.63
C LEU A 243 2.61 -7.22 -6.56
N ILE A 244 2.05 -8.01 -7.48
CA ILE A 244 2.40 -9.43 -7.63
C ILE A 244 3.89 -9.58 -7.97
N GLU A 245 4.43 -8.77 -8.89
CA GLU A 245 5.84 -8.83 -9.23
C GLU A 245 6.74 -8.44 -8.06
N VAL A 246 6.41 -7.39 -7.32
CA VAL A 246 7.16 -7.00 -6.11
C VAL A 246 7.13 -8.13 -5.06
N ALA A 247 5.97 -8.78 -4.88
CA ALA A 247 5.86 -9.92 -3.99
C ALA A 247 6.73 -11.11 -4.44
N LYS A 248 6.82 -11.38 -5.76
CA LYS A 248 7.73 -12.39 -6.32
C LYS A 248 9.19 -12.01 -6.07
N TRP A 249 9.56 -10.74 -6.23
CA TRP A 249 10.93 -10.28 -6.00
C TRP A 249 11.34 -10.49 -4.54
N LEU A 250 10.52 -10.06 -3.58
CA LEU A 250 10.77 -10.29 -2.15
C LEU A 250 10.87 -11.78 -1.83
N ARG A 251 9.96 -12.61 -2.36
CA ARG A 251 10.00 -14.07 -2.19
C ARG A 251 11.26 -14.71 -2.77
N SER A 252 11.79 -14.15 -3.86
CA SER A 252 13.03 -14.61 -4.50
C SER A 252 14.25 -14.28 -3.66
N LEU A 253 14.17 -13.24 -2.83
CA LEU A 253 15.18 -12.82 -1.86
C LEU A 253 14.92 -13.43 -0.46
N ASP A 254 14.34 -14.63 -0.44
CA ASP A 254 14.02 -15.43 0.75
C ASP A 254 13.18 -14.73 1.83
N CYS A 255 12.47 -13.65 1.50
CA CYS A 255 11.46 -13.10 2.40
C CYS A 255 10.25 -14.05 2.49
N ASN A 256 9.66 -14.15 3.69
CA ASN A 256 8.41 -14.89 3.91
C ASN A 256 7.21 -14.11 3.35
N THR A 257 7.09 -14.08 2.03
CA THR A 257 6.13 -13.26 1.29
C THR A 257 4.96 -14.08 0.75
N GLN A 258 3.75 -13.56 0.95
CA GLN A 258 2.51 -14.10 0.40
C GLN A 258 1.68 -12.99 -0.23
N ALA A 259 0.87 -13.35 -1.22
CA ALA A 259 -0.08 -12.45 -1.85
C ALA A 259 -1.46 -13.10 -1.82
N HIS A 260 -2.47 -12.31 -1.47
CA HIS A 260 -3.82 -12.79 -1.21
C HIS A 260 -4.85 -11.92 -1.93
N ILE A 261 -5.91 -12.54 -2.43
CA ILE A 261 -7.08 -11.87 -3.00
C ILE A 261 -8.34 -12.43 -2.35
N LEU A 262 -9.28 -11.56 -1.99
CA LEU A 262 -10.58 -11.91 -1.46
C LEU A 262 -11.63 -11.70 -2.57
N PRO A 263 -12.14 -12.77 -3.21
CA PRO A 263 -13.28 -12.64 -4.11
C PRO A 263 -14.50 -12.06 -3.38
N GLU A 264 -15.32 -11.28 -4.08
CA GLU A 264 -16.44 -10.50 -3.50
C GLU A 264 -17.45 -11.29 -2.64
N ARG A 265 -17.52 -12.61 -2.80
CA ARG A 265 -18.44 -13.49 -2.06
C ARG A 265 -17.75 -14.61 -1.31
N ALA A 266 -16.42 -14.60 -1.26
CA ALA A 266 -15.67 -15.64 -0.58
C ALA A 266 -15.58 -15.31 0.92
N GLU A 267 -15.69 -16.34 1.75
CA GLU A 267 -15.44 -16.26 3.19
C GLU A 267 -13.95 -16.34 3.53
N GLU A 268 -13.14 -16.80 2.57
CA GLU A 268 -11.70 -16.99 2.71
C GLU A 268 -10.93 -16.29 1.58
N ALA A 269 -9.77 -15.74 1.94
CA ALA A 269 -8.84 -15.20 0.96
C ALA A 269 -8.12 -16.32 0.21
N LEU A 270 -7.92 -16.12 -1.09
CA LEU A 270 -7.17 -17.01 -1.97
C LEU A 270 -5.72 -16.56 -2.03
N SER A 271 -4.79 -17.47 -1.73
CA SER A 271 -3.36 -17.24 -1.93
C SER A 271 -3.00 -17.31 -3.41
N ILE A 272 -2.32 -16.29 -3.91
CA ILE A 272 -1.77 -16.25 -5.27
C ILE A 272 -0.39 -16.93 -5.27
N PRO A 273 -0.14 -17.92 -6.16
CA PRO A 273 1.18 -18.51 -6.32
C PRO A 273 2.20 -17.46 -6.76
N LEU A 274 3.31 -17.36 -6.03
CA LEU A 274 4.44 -16.48 -6.36
C LEU A 274 5.62 -17.34 -6.83
N LEU A 275 6.07 -17.08 -8.05
CA LEU A 275 7.29 -17.70 -8.60
C LEU A 275 8.53 -17.13 -7.91
N ARG A 276 9.57 -17.95 -7.82
CA ARG A 276 10.92 -17.52 -7.41
C ARG A 276 11.79 -17.34 -8.64
N LEU A 277 12.46 -16.20 -8.71
CA LEU A 277 13.53 -15.91 -9.65
C LEU A 277 14.86 -16.30 -9.01
N ASP A 278 15.87 -16.62 -9.81
CA ASP A 278 17.25 -16.76 -9.33
C ASP A 278 17.84 -15.34 -9.12
N PRO A 279 18.09 -14.91 -7.86
CA PRO A 279 18.56 -13.56 -7.58
C PRO A 279 19.90 -13.23 -8.23
N ARG A 280 20.78 -14.22 -8.35
CA ARG A 280 22.09 -14.04 -8.96
C ARG A 280 21.95 -13.84 -10.46
N GLN A 281 21.10 -14.62 -11.12
CA GLN A 281 20.84 -14.43 -12.55
C GLN A 281 20.22 -13.06 -12.83
N VAL A 282 19.22 -12.66 -12.04
CA VAL A 282 18.59 -11.34 -12.16
C VAL A 282 19.60 -10.22 -11.98
N GLY A 283 20.43 -10.31 -10.94
CA GLY A 283 21.50 -9.32 -10.72
C GLY A 283 22.44 -9.24 -11.92
N LEU A 284 22.94 -10.38 -12.42
CA LEU A 284 23.90 -10.41 -13.52
C LEU A 284 23.33 -9.77 -14.79
N GLU A 285 22.09 -10.08 -15.15
CA GLU A 285 21.43 -9.47 -16.32
C GLU A 285 21.22 -7.95 -16.16
N LEU A 286 21.02 -7.45 -14.94
CA LEU A 286 20.77 -6.03 -14.66
C LEU A 286 22.04 -5.22 -14.34
N THR A 287 23.21 -5.86 -14.24
CA THR A 287 24.47 -5.23 -13.78
C THR A 287 24.92 -4.11 -14.72
N ASP A 288 24.89 -4.34 -16.02
CA ASP A 288 25.47 -3.43 -17.02
C ASP A 288 24.59 -2.22 -17.35
N PHE A 289 23.36 -2.18 -16.83
CA PHE A 289 22.45 -1.05 -17.05
C PHE A 289 22.89 0.16 -16.23
N LYS A 290 23.39 1.21 -16.90
CA LYS A 290 23.76 2.49 -16.31
C LYS A 290 22.73 3.55 -16.69
N LYS A 291 22.16 4.25 -15.70
CA LYS A 291 21.07 5.22 -15.91
C LYS A 291 19.92 4.63 -16.74
N GLY A 292 19.63 3.35 -16.53
CA GLY A 292 18.56 2.62 -17.22
C GLY A 292 18.88 2.17 -18.65
N GLN A 293 20.13 2.25 -19.11
CA GLN A 293 20.54 1.83 -20.46
C GLN A 293 21.74 0.89 -20.40
N ALA A 294 21.75 -0.10 -21.29
CA ALA A 294 22.89 -0.98 -21.54
C ALA A 294 23.31 -0.88 -23.02
N PRO A 295 24.62 -0.88 -23.32
CA PRO A 295 25.12 -0.74 -24.69
C PRO A 295 24.85 -1.97 -25.57
N ALA A 296 24.58 -3.12 -24.96
CA ALA A 296 24.21 -4.39 -25.59
C ALA A 296 23.13 -5.09 -24.78
N LEU A 297 22.43 -6.05 -25.39
CA LEU A 297 21.57 -6.98 -24.67
C LEU A 297 22.42 -7.91 -23.78
N PRO A 298 21.93 -8.29 -22.58
CA PRO A 298 22.56 -9.32 -21.77
C PRO A 298 22.67 -10.65 -22.52
N GLU A 299 23.76 -11.39 -22.30
CA GLU A 299 24.05 -12.65 -23.02
C GLU A 299 22.94 -13.69 -22.83
N LYS A 300 22.42 -13.80 -21.61
CA LYS A 300 21.21 -14.55 -21.29
C LYS A 300 20.12 -13.50 -21.15
N ALA A 301 19.40 -13.20 -22.24
CA ALA A 301 18.36 -12.17 -22.24
C ALA A 301 17.03 -12.69 -21.65
N SER A 302 17.05 -13.34 -20.48
CA SER A 302 15.86 -14.02 -19.95
C SER A 302 14.80 -13.07 -19.41
N LEU A 303 15.21 -11.84 -19.06
CA LEU A 303 14.32 -10.78 -18.59
C LEU A 303 13.90 -9.79 -19.70
N GLU A 304 14.21 -10.07 -20.96
CA GLU A 304 13.76 -9.23 -22.09
C GLU A 304 12.23 -9.23 -22.21
N GLY A 305 11.64 -8.06 -22.48
CA GLY A 305 10.19 -7.84 -22.52
C GLY A 305 9.55 -7.71 -21.13
N TYR A 306 10.34 -7.93 -20.06
CA TYR A 306 9.89 -7.79 -18.68
C TYR A 306 10.68 -6.70 -17.95
N ALA A 307 11.98 -6.89 -17.72
CA ALA A 307 12.84 -5.91 -17.05
C ALA A 307 13.45 -4.89 -18.03
N TYR A 308 13.64 -5.26 -19.29
CA TYR A 308 14.18 -4.35 -20.30
C TYR A 308 13.68 -4.71 -21.70
N GLU A 309 13.78 -3.76 -22.62
CA GLU A 309 13.47 -3.93 -24.04
C GLU A 309 14.70 -3.59 -24.88
N GLN A 310 14.86 -4.28 -26.00
CA GLN A 310 15.90 -3.97 -26.98
C GLN A 310 15.61 -2.60 -27.64
N VAL A 311 16.63 -1.73 -27.67
CA VAL A 311 16.59 -0.44 -28.36
C VAL A 311 17.81 -0.33 -29.26
N GLY A 312 17.59 -0.57 -30.56
CA GLY A 312 18.68 -0.66 -31.54
C GLY A 312 19.63 -1.81 -31.22
N LYS A 313 20.90 -1.50 -30.94
CA LYS A 313 21.90 -2.49 -30.53
C LYS A 313 21.98 -2.68 -29.01
N GLY A 314 21.39 -1.78 -28.24
CA GLY A 314 21.42 -1.80 -26.77
C GLY A 314 20.09 -2.24 -26.17
N ALA A 315 19.95 -2.02 -24.87
CA ALA A 315 18.72 -2.28 -24.13
C ALA A 315 18.39 -1.12 -23.19
N LYS A 316 17.10 -0.95 -22.89
CA LYS A 316 16.58 0.07 -21.95
C LYS A 316 15.72 -0.62 -20.89
N LEU A 317 15.92 -0.26 -19.63
CA LEU A 317 15.08 -0.76 -18.53
C LEU A 317 13.63 -0.27 -18.69
N THR A 318 12.69 -1.19 -18.47
CA THR A 318 11.29 -0.85 -18.16
C THR A 318 11.20 -0.29 -16.74
N ALA A 319 10.04 0.23 -16.33
CA ALA A 319 9.86 0.63 -14.93
C ALA A 319 9.99 -0.55 -13.95
N PHE A 320 9.55 -1.75 -14.35
CA PHE A 320 9.82 -2.98 -13.61
C PHE A 320 11.31 -3.23 -13.46
N GLY A 321 12.09 -3.16 -14.55
CA GLY A 321 13.53 -3.35 -14.48
C GLY A 321 14.25 -2.31 -13.63
N GLN A 322 13.78 -1.06 -13.62
CA GLN A 322 14.30 -0.04 -12.70
C GLN A 322 14.07 -0.44 -11.24
N GLY A 323 12.83 -0.85 -10.90
CA GLY A 323 12.49 -1.35 -9.57
C GLY A 323 13.27 -2.59 -9.17
N MET A 324 13.42 -3.56 -10.06
CA MET A 324 14.22 -4.78 -9.84
C MET A 324 15.68 -4.45 -9.61
N LYS A 325 16.26 -3.56 -10.42
CA LYS A 325 17.67 -3.19 -10.30
C LYS A 325 17.97 -2.60 -8.92
N ILE A 326 17.10 -1.72 -8.42
CA ILE A 326 17.20 -1.15 -7.05
C ILE A 326 17.35 -2.25 -5.99
N LEU A 327 16.66 -3.39 -6.18
CA LEU A 327 16.56 -4.46 -5.19
C LEU A 327 17.66 -5.54 -5.33
N PHE A 328 17.92 -5.99 -6.56
CA PHE A 328 18.77 -7.14 -6.85
C PHE A 328 20.25 -6.78 -7.06
N GLU A 329 20.58 -5.54 -7.42
CA GLU A 329 21.98 -5.13 -7.68
C GLU A 329 22.88 -5.34 -6.45
N GLN A 330 22.35 -5.14 -5.25
CA GLN A 330 23.08 -5.37 -4.00
C GLN A 330 23.40 -6.85 -3.73
N HIS A 331 22.63 -7.79 -4.29
CA HIS A 331 22.80 -9.23 -4.05
C HIS A 331 23.91 -9.87 -4.90
N LEU A 332 24.53 -9.10 -5.79
CA LEU A 332 25.74 -9.52 -6.51
C LEU A 332 27.02 -9.36 -5.70
N VAL A 333 27.02 -8.42 -4.76
CA VAL A 333 28.21 -8.04 -3.98
C VAL A 333 28.29 -8.87 -2.70
N SER A 334 27.14 -9.23 -2.13
CA SER A 334 27.03 -10.17 -1.02
C SER A 334 26.90 -11.58 -1.58
N GLY A 335 28.02 -12.32 -1.70
CA GLY A 335 28.03 -13.72 -2.16
C GLY A 335 27.36 -14.70 -1.19
N ARG A 336 26.08 -14.48 -0.87
CA ARG A 336 25.18 -15.40 -0.18
C ARG A 336 24.28 -16.09 -1.19
#